data_AF-A0A7U9X0G2-F1
#
_entry.id   AF-A0A7U9X0G2-F1
#
_cell.length_a   1.000
_cell.length_b   1.000
_cell.length_c   1.000
_cell.angle_alpha   90.00
_cell.angle_beta   90.00
_cell.angle_gamma   90.00
#
_symmetry.space_group_name_H-M   'P 1'
#
loop_
_entity.id
_entity.type
_entity.pdbx_description
1 polymer ?
#
loop_
_entity_poly.entity_id
_entity_poly.type
_entity_poly.pdbx_seq_one_letter_code
_entity_poly.pdbx_strand_id
1 'polypeptide(L)'
;MQSKINGNIFFAEQGKCDSIFARLSHYICLFDNTWKERIRPASVEQIKKLREVSQLGRYGIELPKAYKIYLEMMGIDDGGLLSKFFNGGTANIEDIIQIYNNLCESEPEALDTPYQIIFWCDWGGNVFIDLSGNHGDSILVVYQGETYNMVSESFEKMIFQAAFKIYEVFPDQLDFGVSIAGLKEKIQPDKVHTTLEALCLKYGLSKLWISDNKWYMAKGENINFWVCCDIAMYGRITGEDKEKLNVLYKDFETLFGVKKKNIRQ
;
A
#
# COMPACT_ATOMS: atom_id res chain seq x y z
N MET A 1 -20.30 17.08 13.11
CA MET A 1 -21.51 16.82 12.29
C MET A 1 -21.18 17.30 10.88
N GLN A 2 -20.58 16.44 10.05
CA GLN A 2 -20.25 16.77 8.66
C GLN A 2 -21.42 16.33 7.79
N SER A 3 -22.02 17.30 7.09
CA SER A 3 -23.06 17.11 6.10
C SER A 3 -22.50 16.33 4.92
N LYS A 4 -23.02 15.11 4.70
CA LYS A 4 -22.88 14.36 3.45
C LYS A 4 -23.27 15.28 2.29
N ILE A 5 -22.29 15.59 1.44
CA ILE A 5 -22.56 16.15 0.12
C ILE A 5 -22.84 14.97 -0.82
N ASN A 6 -24.00 15.03 -1.47
CA ASN A 6 -24.52 14.09 -2.47
C ASN A 6 -23.46 13.38 -3.32
N GLY A 7 -23.57 12.05 -3.42
CA GLY A 7 -23.61 11.30 -4.68
C GLY A 7 -22.41 11.29 -5.63
N ASN A 8 -21.25 11.84 -5.28
CA ASN A 8 -20.06 11.73 -6.11
C ASN A 8 -19.14 10.63 -5.56
N ILE A 9 -19.12 9.48 -6.24
CA ILE A 9 -18.12 8.44 -6.01
C ILE A 9 -16.78 9.00 -6.50
N PHE A 10 -15.94 9.46 -5.57
CA PHE A 10 -14.60 9.94 -5.91
C PHE A 10 -13.62 8.79 -6.03
N PHE A 11 -12.96 8.65 -7.17
CA PHE A 11 -11.93 7.64 -7.36
C PHE A 11 -10.55 8.28 -7.20
N ALA A 12 -9.58 7.54 -6.67
CA ALA A 12 -8.19 7.90 -6.90
C ALA A 12 -7.98 8.00 -8.42
N GLU A 13 -7.40 9.09 -8.91
CA GLU A 13 -7.20 9.27 -10.35
C GLU A 13 -5.89 8.63 -10.79
N GLN A 14 -5.88 7.92 -11.91
CA GLN A 14 -4.63 7.55 -12.60
C GLN A 14 -4.12 8.76 -13.38
N GLY A 15 -2.81 8.96 -13.43
CA GLY A 15 -2.25 10.11 -14.12
C GLY A 15 -0.76 10.02 -14.34
N LYS A 16 -0.17 11.15 -14.74
CA LYS A 16 1.29 11.25 -14.93
C LYS A 16 2.00 11.18 -13.57
N CYS A 17 3.22 10.65 -13.58
CA CYS A 17 4.07 10.56 -12.39
C CYS A 17 4.29 11.94 -11.72
N ASP A 18 4.48 13.01 -12.51
CA ASP A 18 4.67 14.37 -12.00
C ASP A 18 3.47 14.93 -11.21
N SER A 19 2.28 14.35 -11.38
CA SER A 19 1.07 14.75 -10.65
C SER A 19 0.72 13.83 -9.49
N ILE A 20 1.57 12.86 -9.14
CA ILE A 20 1.32 11.89 -8.06
C ILE A 20 0.92 12.59 -6.77
N PHE A 21 1.72 13.55 -6.30
CA PHE A 21 1.43 14.23 -5.03
C PHE A 21 0.12 15.02 -5.10
N ALA A 22 -0.12 15.78 -6.17
CA ALA A 22 -1.35 16.55 -6.33
C ALA A 22 -2.58 15.65 -6.29
N ARG A 23 -2.55 14.51 -7.00
CA ARG A 23 -3.63 13.51 -7.03
C ARG A 23 -3.83 12.84 -5.67
N LEU A 24 -2.76 12.35 -5.05
CA LEU A 24 -2.82 11.71 -3.73
C LEU A 24 -3.35 12.67 -2.68
N SER A 25 -2.82 13.89 -2.68
CA SER A 25 -3.18 14.91 -1.72
C SER A 25 -4.63 15.37 -1.89
N HIS A 26 -5.09 15.55 -3.14
CA HIS A 26 -6.50 15.82 -3.42
C HIS A 26 -7.39 14.72 -2.86
N TYR A 27 -7.04 13.45 -3.13
CA TYR A 27 -7.79 12.29 -2.68
C TYR A 27 -7.86 12.15 -1.16
N ILE A 28 -6.72 12.26 -0.45
CA ILE A 28 -6.71 12.19 1.03
C ILE A 28 -7.51 13.35 1.64
N CYS A 29 -7.40 14.56 1.08
CA CYS A 29 -8.11 15.74 1.60
C CYS A 29 -9.63 15.67 1.47
N LEU A 30 -10.19 14.72 0.71
CA LEU A 30 -11.64 14.43 0.72
C LEU A 30 -12.10 13.88 2.07
N PHE A 31 -11.20 13.23 2.82
CA PHE A 31 -11.50 12.56 4.09
C PHE A 31 -10.82 13.23 5.28
N ASP A 32 -9.60 13.74 5.08
CA ASP A 32 -8.82 14.45 6.09
C ASP A 32 -8.15 15.68 5.48
N ASN A 33 -8.82 16.83 5.60
CA ASN A 33 -8.34 18.10 5.11
C ASN A 33 -7.11 18.64 5.88
N THR A 34 -6.80 18.09 7.06
CA THR A 34 -5.64 18.47 7.87
C THR A 34 -4.39 17.66 7.57
N TRP A 35 -4.47 16.62 6.73
CA TRP A 35 -3.31 15.76 6.40
C TRP A 35 -2.11 16.56 5.86
N LYS A 36 -2.36 17.58 5.02
CA LYS A 36 -1.33 18.47 4.47
C LYS A 36 -0.57 19.26 5.54
N GLU A 37 -1.16 19.49 6.70
CA GLU A 37 -0.52 20.23 7.80
C GLU A 37 0.47 19.35 8.56
N ARG A 38 0.37 18.02 8.41
CA ARG A 38 1.19 17.03 9.11
C ARG A 38 2.39 16.55 8.29
N ILE A 39 2.29 16.55 6.96
CA ILE A 39 3.41 16.11 6.11
C ILE A 39 4.61 17.08 6.18
N ARG A 40 5.83 16.54 6.05
CA ARG A 40 7.06 17.32 6.03
C ARG A 40 7.97 16.84 4.90
N PRO A 41 8.41 17.73 3.99
CA PRO A 41 9.29 17.36 2.90
C PRO A 41 10.72 17.10 3.39
N ALA A 42 11.45 16.26 2.66
CA ALA A 42 12.89 16.13 2.81
C ALA A 42 13.61 17.28 2.08
N SER A 43 14.75 17.70 2.61
CA SER A 43 15.63 18.66 1.95
C SER A 43 16.39 18.01 0.77
N VAL A 44 16.87 18.83 -0.16
CA VAL A 44 17.69 18.37 -1.28
C VAL A 44 18.95 17.65 -0.78
N GLU A 45 19.54 18.14 0.31
CA GLU A 45 20.71 17.55 0.96
C GLU A 45 20.41 16.18 1.56
N GLN A 46 19.25 16.00 2.20
CA GLN A 46 18.83 14.70 2.72
C GLN A 46 18.60 13.68 1.58
N ILE A 47 17.91 14.09 0.51
CA ILE A 47 17.69 13.22 -0.66
C ILE A 47 19.02 12.84 -1.33
N LYS A 48 19.94 13.80 -1.48
CA LYS A 48 21.29 13.56 -1.97
C LYS A 48 22.05 12.60 -1.06
N LYS A 49 21.98 12.80 0.26
CA LYS A 49 22.64 11.96 1.25
C LYS A 49 22.11 10.53 1.21
N LEU A 50 20.80 10.32 1.13
CA LEU A 50 20.18 9.00 0.96
C LEU A 50 20.74 8.27 -0.27
N ARG A 51 20.84 8.97 -1.40
CA ARG A 51 21.44 8.41 -2.61
C ARG A 51 22.91 8.05 -2.39
N GLU A 52 23.69 8.91 -1.72
CA GLU A 52 25.12 8.67 -1.45
C GLU A 52 25.38 7.48 -0.52
N VAL A 53 24.56 7.28 0.52
CA VAL A 53 24.76 6.20 1.50
C VAL A 53 24.17 4.86 1.07
N SER A 54 23.20 4.86 0.14
CA SER A 54 22.64 3.64 -0.44
C SER A 54 23.50 3.10 -1.58
N GLN A 55 23.19 1.88 -2.04
CA GLN A 55 23.85 1.31 -3.23
C GLN A 55 23.69 2.18 -4.49
N LEU A 56 22.63 2.99 -4.58
CA LEU A 56 22.38 3.82 -5.76
C LEU A 56 23.53 4.79 -6.05
N GLY A 57 24.12 5.40 -5.01
CA GLY A 57 25.26 6.30 -5.15
C GLY A 57 26.51 5.59 -5.66
N ARG A 58 26.76 4.36 -5.21
CA ARG A 58 27.91 3.54 -5.64
C ARG A 58 27.84 3.16 -7.11
N TYR A 59 26.64 2.81 -7.59
CA TYR A 59 26.42 2.36 -8.96
C TYR A 59 25.96 3.48 -9.92
N GLY A 60 25.87 4.72 -9.45
CA GLY A 60 25.44 5.86 -10.28
C GLY A 60 23.98 5.77 -10.73
N ILE A 61 23.13 5.12 -9.94
CA ILE A 61 21.70 4.94 -10.24
C ILE A 61 20.91 6.11 -9.66
N GLU A 62 19.91 6.56 -10.41
CA GLU A 62 19.00 7.61 -9.97
C GLU A 62 17.85 7.05 -9.13
N LEU A 63 17.33 7.87 -8.21
CA LEU A 63 16.13 7.51 -7.46
C LEU A 63 14.94 7.35 -8.41
N PRO A 64 14.05 6.36 -8.17
CA PRO A 64 12.80 6.26 -8.89
C PRO A 64 12.00 7.54 -8.79
N LYS A 65 11.44 7.98 -9.90
CA LYS A 65 10.76 9.27 -10.00
C LYS A 65 9.63 9.42 -8.97
N ALA A 66 8.78 8.40 -8.81
CA ALA A 66 7.69 8.42 -7.84
C ALA A 66 8.19 8.51 -6.38
N TYR A 67 9.26 7.79 -6.05
CA TYR A 67 9.85 7.83 -4.71
C TYR A 67 10.55 9.17 -4.45
N LYS A 68 11.22 9.74 -5.44
CA LYS A 68 11.80 11.08 -5.34
C LYS A 68 10.72 12.14 -5.06
N ILE A 69 9.59 12.12 -5.79
CA ILE A 69 8.46 13.03 -5.53
C ILE A 69 7.90 12.82 -4.13
N TYR A 70 7.81 11.57 -3.64
CA TYR A 70 7.41 11.28 -2.27
C TYR A 70 8.35 11.96 -1.26
N LEU A 71 9.67 11.82 -1.43
CA LEU A 71 10.65 12.43 -0.54
C LEU A 71 10.56 13.96 -0.55
N GLU A 72 10.49 14.56 -1.74
CA GLU A 72 10.40 16.02 -1.93
C GLU A 72 9.16 16.63 -1.30
N MET A 73 8.09 15.86 -1.12
CA MET A 73 6.81 16.37 -0.59
C MET A 73 6.54 15.93 0.85
N MET A 74 7.00 14.75 1.25
CA MET A 74 6.64 14.10 2.52
C MET A 74 7.68 13.11 3.04
N GLY A 75 8.97 13.30 2.71
CA GLY A 75 10.04 12.38 3.09
C GLY A 75 10.46 12.41 4.56
N ILE A 76 10.13 13.46 5.32
CA ILE A 76 10.41 13.54 6.76
C ILE A 76 9.22 13.04 7.56
N ASP A 77 8.01 13.41 7.14
CA ASP A 77 6.76 12.92 7.74
C ASP A 77 5.71 12.81 6.63
N ASP A 78 5.06 11.66 6.53
CA ASP A 78 3.97 11.38 5.58
C ASP A 78 2.58 11.45 6.21
N GLY A 79 2.48 12.03 7.42
CA GLY A 79 1.25 12.13 8.19
C GLY A 79 0.75 10.77 8.68
N GLY A 80 1.65 9.79 8.76
CA GLY A 80 1.40 8.40 9.13
C GLY A 80 0.82 7.54 8.01
N LEU A 81 1.02 7.91 6.74
CA LEU A 81 0.50 7.17 5.59
C LEU A 81 1.10 5.74 5.54
N LEU A 82 2.42 5.62 5.52
CA LEU A 82 3.09 4.32 5.45
C LEU A 82 3.11 3.60 6.80
N SER A 83 3.29 4.32 7.91
CA SER A 83 3.31 3.67 9.23
C SER A 83 1.96 3.05 9.60
N LYS A 84 0.82 3.67 9.24
CA LYS A 84 -0.50 3.04 9.40
C LYS A 84 -0.74 1.93 8.38
N PHE A 85 -0.20 2.04 7.17
CA PHE A 85 -0.35 1.01 6.15
C PHE A 85 0.33 -0.30 6.56
N PHE A 86 1.57 -0.20 7.03
CA PHE A 86 2.40 -1.31 7.52
C PHE A 86 2.21 -1.64 9.00
N ASN A 87 1.39 -0.87 9.73
CA ASN A 87 1.10 -1.05 11.15
C ASN A 87 2.35 -0.94 12.06
N GLY A 88 3.21 0.05 11.79
CA GLY A 88 4.45 0.31 12.52
C GLY A 88 5.55 0.89 11.64
N GLY A 89 6.79 0.81 12.14
CA GLY A 89 7.98 1.23 11.41
C GLY A 89 8.06 2.72 11.06
N THR A 90 9.05 3.03 10.21
CA THR A 90 9.37 4.38 9.76
C THR A 90 9.67 4.41 8.26
N ALA A 91 9.21 5.49 7.62
CA ALA A 91 9.61 5.89 6.27
C ALA A 91 10.32 7.26 6.28
N ASN A 92 10.65 7.79 7.47
CA ASN A 92 11.37 9.05 7.60
C ASN A 92 12.77 8.88 7.00
N ILE A 93 13.12 9.75 6.06
CA ILE A 93 14.40 9.71 5.36
C ILE A 93 15.61 9.76 6.30
N GLU A 94 15.54 10.46 7.44
CA GLU A 94 16.65 10.52 8.40
C GLU A 94 16.89 9.17 9.06
N ASP A 95 15.80 8.47 9.44
CA ASP A 95 15.88 7.12 9.98
C ASP A 95 16.44 6.14 8.92
N ILE A 96 15.96 6.24 7.68
CA ILE A 96 16.45 5.41 6.56
C ILE A 96 17.95 5.68 6.28
N ILE A 97 18.39 6.94 6.30
CA ILE A 97 19.81 7.29 6.17
C ILE A 97 20.61 6.69 7.32
N GLN A 98 20.12 6.77 8.55
CA GLN A 98 20.80 6.19 9.70
C GLN A 98 20.92 4.66 9.59
N ILE A 99 19.87 3.99 9.10
CA ILE A 99 19.90 2.55 8.82
C ILE A 99 21.00 2.23 7.80
N TYR A 100 21.11 2.99 6.72
CA TYR A 100 22.18 2.80 5.74
C TYR A 100 23.58 3.04 6.31
N ASN A 101 23.76 4.08 7.15
CA ASN A 101 25.05 4.31 7.80
C ASN A 101 25.43 3.14 8.70
N ASN A 102 24.49 2.62 9.50
CA ASN A 102 24.72 1.45 10.34
C ASN A 102 25.10 0.23 9.50
N LEU A 103 24.37 -0.05 8.41
CA LEU A 103 24.69 -1.15 7.49
C LEU A 103 26.07 -0.99 6.85
N CYS A 104 26.46 0.23 6.45
CA CYS A 104 27.80 0.49 5.92
C CYS A 104 28.91 0.14 6.93
N GLU A 105 28.66 0.32 8.22
CA GLU A 105 29.62 0.06 9.29
C GLU A 105 29.62 -1.42 9.72
N SER A 106 28.46 -2.04 9.85
CA SER A 106 28.31 -3.38 10.43
C SER A 106 28.33 -4.52 9.41
N GLU A 107 27.71 -4.32 8.25
CA GLU A 107 27.44 -5.34 7.23
C GLU A 107 27.54 -4.75 5.80
N PRO A 108 28.73 -4.26 5.39
CA PRO A 108 28.89 -3.52 4.14
C PRO A 108 28.49 -4.33 2.89
N GLU A 109 28.58 -5.66 2.95
CA GLU A 109 28.15 -6.60 1.91
C GLU A 109 26.63 -6.59 1.65
N ALA A 110 25.82 -6.17 2.63
CA ALA A 110 24.37 -6.02 2.45
C ALA A 110 24.02 -4.96 1.38
N LEU A 111 24.99 -4.12 1.02
CA LEU A 111 24.87 -3.04 0.02
C LEU A 111 25.37 -3.46 -1.37
N ASP A 112 25.76 -4.72 -1.56
CA ASP A 112 26.30 -5.22 -2.83
C ASP A 112 25.22 -5.58 -3.86
N THR A 113 23.94 -5.43 -3.52
CA THR A 113 22.83 -5.64 -4.46
C THR A 113 22.56 -4.32 -5.21
N PRO A 114 23.03 -4.12 -6.46
CA PRO A 114 23.07 -2.80 -7.10
C PRO A 114 21.72 -2.11 -7.31
N TYR A 115 20.61 -2.84 -7.22
CA TYR A 115 19.32 -2.39 -7.71
C TYR A 115 18.22 -2.37 -6.65
N GLN A 116 18.53 -2.09 -5.39
CA GLN A 116 17.50 -1.97 -4.35
C GLN A 116 17.67 -0.67 -3.57
N ILE A 117 16.57 -0.16 -3.02
CA ILE A 117 16.62 0.93 -2.05
C ILE A 117 15.58 0.73 -0.96
N ILE A 118 16.01 0.79 0.30
CA ILE A 118 15.14 0.78 1.47
C ILE A 118 14.35 2.09 1.47
N PHE A 119 13.04 2.00 1.59
CA PHE A 119 12.17 3.18 1.78
C PHE A 119 11.33 3.11 3.05
N TRP A 120 11.23 1.93 3.66
CA TRP A 120 10.55 1.72 4.94
C TRP A 120 11.24 0.62 5.73
N CYS A 121 11.28 0.77 7.05
CA CYS A 121 11.89 -0.17 7.98
C CYS A 121 11.06 -0.30 9.26
N ASP A 122 11.02 -1.49 9.83
CA ASP A 122 10.55 -1.75 11.20
C ASP A 122 11.46 -2.76 11.89
N TRP A 123 11.23 -3.01 13.18
CA TRP A 123 11.97 -3.96 14.01
C TRP A 123 12.04 -5.38 13.40
N GLY A 124 11.08 -5.75 12.55
CA GLY A 124 10.98 -7.06 11.92
C GLY A 124 11.49 -7.15 10.48
N GLY A 125 11.97 -6.06 9.86
CA GLY A 125 12.53 -6.09 8.52
C GLY A 125 12.39 -4.79 7.71
N ASN A 126 12.97 -4.81 6.52
CA ASN A 126 13.01 -3.68 5.58
C ASN A 126 12.11 -3.94 4.38
N VAL A 127 11.51 -2.87 3.85
CA VAL A 127 10.84 -2.89 2.55
C VAL A 127 11.70 -2.11 1.55
N PHE A 128 11.94 -2.74 0.41
CA PHE A 128 12.78 -2.24 -0.65
C PHE A 128 11.96 -1.90 -1.88
N ILE A 129 12.41 -0.91 -2.64
CA ILE A 129 12.09 -0.72 -4.05
C ILE A 129 13.15 -1.49 -4.84
N ASP A 130 12.72 -2.49 -5.61
CA ASP A 130 13.57 -3.24 -6.54
C ASP A 130 13.59 -2.59 -7.94
N LEU A 131 14.80 -2.31 -8.42
CA LEU A 131 15.14 -1.65 -9.67
C LEU A 131 15.78 -2.61 -10.70
N SER A 132 15.90 -3.89 -10.36
CA SER A 132 16.62 -4.89 -11.18
C SER A 132 15.84 -5.32 -12.43
N GLY A 133 14.52 -5.12 -12.42
CA GLY A 133 13.64 -5.52 -13.52
C GLY A 133 13.50 -4.45 -14.60
N ASN A 134 13.40 -4.88 -15.86
CA ASN A 134 12.84 -4.12 -16.99
C ASN A 134 11.32 -3.84 -16.85
N HIS A 135 10.78 -3.94 -15.63
CA HIS A 135 9.38 -3.68 -15.33
C HIS A 135 9.28 -2.19 -15.00
N GLY A 136 8.63 -1.45 -15.88
CA GLY A 136 8.65 0.02 -15.92
C GLY A 136 8.17 0.78 -14.69
N ASP A 137 7.93 0.13 -13.54
CA ASP A 137 7.82 0.73 -12.21
C ASP A 137 8.15 -0.35 -11.14
N SER A 138 8.87 0.06 -10.10
CA SER A 138 9.60 -0.80 -9.16
C SER A 138 8.74 -1.73 -8.30
N ILE A 139 9.11 -3.01 -8.23
CA ILE A 139 8.49 -3.99 -7.34
C ILE A 139 8.90 -3.67 -5.91
N LEU A 140 7.92 -3.53 -5.03
CA LEU A 140 8.19 -3.35 -3.61
C LEU A 140 8.33 -4.73 -2.96
N VAL A 141 9.43 -5.00 -2.27
CA VAL A 141 9.69 -6.32 -1.67
C VAL A 141 10.04 -6.21 -0.19
N VAL A 142 9.47 -7.09 0.63
CA VAL A 142 9.94 -7.35 2.00
C VAL A 142 10.88 -8.54 2.00
N TYR A 143 12.03 -8.38 2.65
CA TYR A 143 12.95 -9.49 2.93
C TYR A 143 12.56 -10.14 4.27
N GLN A 144 12.04 -11.37 4.23
CA GLN A 144 11.91 -12.24 5.40
C GLN A 144 12.65 -13.55 5.11
N GLY A 145 13.89 -13.68 5.60
CA GLY A 145 14.76 -14.80 5.21
C GLY A 145 15.07 -14.79 3.71
N GLU A 146 15.08 -15.94 3.04
CA GLU A 146 15.47 -16.06 1.61
C GLU A 146 14.33 -15.74 0.60
N THR A 147 13.16 -15.27 1.06
CA THR A 147 11.98 -15.07 0.18
C THR A 147 11.64 -13.61 -0.05
N TYR A 148 11.56 -13.25 -1.33
CA TYR A 148 11.09 -11.95 -1.85
C TYR A 148 9.56 -11.94 -1.91
N ASN A 149 8.90 -11.22 -0.99
CA ASN A 149 7.45 -11.05 -1.02
C ASN A 149 7.06 -9.67 -1.59
N MET A 150 6.36 -9.67 -2.72
CA MET A 150 5.84 -8.44 -3.32
C MET A 150 4.81 -7.77 -2.40
N VAL A 151 4.97 -6.46 -2.22
CA VAL A 151 4.05 -5.55 -1.52
C VAL A 151 3.15 -4.83 -2.50
N SER A 152 3.68 -4.33 -3.61
CA SER A 152 2.92 -3.72 -4.70
C SER A 152 3.75 -3.72 -5.98
N GLU A 153 3.08 -3.62 -7.13
CA GLU A 153 3.73 -3.51 -8.45
C GLU A 153 4.44 -2.18 -8.69
N SER A 154 4.12 -1.13 -7.91
CA SER A 154 4.81 0.16 -8.01
C SER A 154 4.70 0.95 -6.72
N PHE A 155 5.66 1.86 -6.51
CA PHE A 155 5.60 2.81 -5.40
C PHE A 155 4.35 3.70 -5.47
N GLU A 156 3.94 4.13 -6.67
CA GLU A 156 2.73 4.94 -6.86
C GLU A 156 1.48 4.16 -6.43
N LYS A 157 1.29 2.94 -6.91
CA LYS A 157 0.13 2.13 -6.50
C LYS A 157 0.10 1.96 -4.98
N MET A 158 1.23 1.65 -4.35
CA MET A 158 1.31 1.45 -2.91
C MET A 158 0.82 2.68 -2.12
N ILE A 159 1.27 3.90 -2.43
CA ILE A 159 0.85 5.06 -1.64
C ILE A 159 -0.64 5.38 -1.80
N PHE A 160 -1.25 5.08 -2.95
CA PHE A 160 -2.70 5.19 -3.13
C PHE A 160 -3.46 4.02 -2.48
N GLN A 161 -2.91 2.80 -2.49
CA GLN A 161 -3.44 1.66 -1.74
C GLN A 161 -3.46 1.95 -0.24
N ALA A 162 -2.40 2.58 0.28
CA ALA A 162 -2.34 3.07 1.65
C ALA A 162 -3.43 4.08 1.94
N ALA A 163 -3.57 5.10 1.07
CA ALA A 163 -4.61 6.10 1.22
C ALA A 163 -6.02 5.50 1.24
N PHE A 164 -6.33 4.59 0.30
CA PHE A 164 -7.62 3.91 0.24
C PHE A 164 -7.90 3.11 1.52
N LYS A 165 -6.94 2.29 1.97
CA LYS A 165 -7.08 1.44 3.17
C LYS A 165 -7.32 2.26 4.45
N ILE A 166 -6.71 3.44 4.56
CA ILE A 166 -6.74 4.26 5.78
C ILE A 166 -7.94 5.21 5.80
N TYR A 167 -8.20 5.90 4.70
CA TYR A 167 -9.14 7.03 4.67
C TYR A 167 -10.51 6.65 4.12
N GLU A 168 -10.58 5.64 3.24
CA GLU A 168 -11.81 5.31 2.54
C GLU A 168 -12.63 4.25 3.29
N VAL A 169 -13.08 4.64 4.47
CA VAL A 169 -13.68 3.77 5.46
C VAL A 169 -15.06 4.29 5.89
N PHE A 170 -16.08 3.46 5.75
CA PHE A 170 -17.44 3.72 6.22
C PHE A 170 -17.62 3.28 7.69
N PRO A 171 -18.72 3.69 8.36
CA PRO A 171 -18.96 3.38 9.77
C PRO A 171 -18.96 1.88 10.10
N ASP A 172 -19.59 1.04 9.27
CA ASP A 172 -19.57 -0.40 9.45
C ASP A 172 -18.36 -1.01 8.74
N GLN A 173 -17.65 -1.89 9.46
CA GLN A 173 -16.43 -2.53 9.00
C GLN A 173 -16.39 -3.99 9.44
N LEU A 174 -15.81 -4.83 8.58
CA LEU A 174 -15.57 -6.23 8.87
C LEU A 174 -14.23 -6.64 8.28
N ASP A 175 -13.30 -6.96 9.17
CA ASP A 175 -12.03 -7.57 8.83
C ASP A 175 -12.17 -9.09 8.74
N PHE A 176 -11.48 -9.68 7.76
CA PHE A 176 -11.51 -11.11 7.53
C PHE A 176 -10.16 -11.65 7.11
N GLY A 177 -10.01 -12.97 7.19
CA GLY A 177 -8.91 -13.67 6.55
C GLY A 177 -9.07 -15.18 6.53
N VAL A 178 -8.19 -15.82 5.77
CA VAL A 178 -8.08 -17.27 5.61
C VAL A 178 -6.61 -17.63 5.46
N SER A 179 -6.22 -18.79 5.98
CA SER A 179 -4.88 -19.34 5.82
C SER A 179 -4.65 -19.81 4.38
N ILE A 180 -3.40 -20.06 4.03
CA ILE A 180 -3.01 -20.62 2.72
C ILE A 180 -3.77 -21.91 2.42
N ALA A 181 -3.80 -22.84 3.38
CA ALA A 181 -4.49 -24.12 3.24
C ALA A 181 -6.00 -23.92 3.02
N GLY A 182 -6.63 -23.07 3.83
CA GLY A 182 -8.07 -22.82 3.72
C GLY A 182 -8.47 -22.13 2.41
N LEU A 183 -7.62 -21.25 1.88
CA LEU A 183 -7.88 -20.60 0.59
C LEU A 183 -7.78 -21.63 -0.55
N LYS A 184 -6.73 -22.46 -0.54
CA LYS A 184 -6.53 -23.51 -1.56
C LYS A 184 -7.63 -24.57 -1.58
N GLU A 185 -8.28 -24.82 -0.45
CA GLU A 185 -9.45 -25.70 -0.36
C GLU A 185 -10.70 -25.13 -1.07
N LYS A 186 -10.77 -23.80 -1.21
CA LYS A 186 -11.96 -23.10 -1.71
C LYS A 186 -11.82 -22.64 -3.14
N ILE A 187 -10.63 -22.18 -3.52
CA ILE A 187 -10.42 -21.56 -4.82
C ILE A 187 -9.01 -21.81 -5.34
N GLN A 188 -8.90 -22.02 -6.65
CA GLN A 188 -7.61 -22.08 -7.32
C GLN A 188 -6.99 -20.67 -7.36
N PRO A 189 -5.67 -20.52 -7.11
CA PRO A 189 -5.03 -19.20 -7.06
C PRO A 189 -5.28 -18.31 -8.29
N ASP A 190 -5.31 -18.89 -9.50
CA ASP A 190 -5.57 -18.18 -10.76
C ASP A 190 -7.02 -17.68 -10.91
N LYS A 191 -7.95 -18.18 -10.09
CA LYS A 191 -9.37 -17.80 -10.09
C LYS A 191 -9.73 -16.71 -9.09
N VAL A 192 -8.80 -16.32 -8.20
CA VAL A 192 -9.08 -15.34 -7.14
C VAL A 192 -9.55 -14.00 -7.74
N HIS A 193 -8.79 -13.44 -8.68
CA HIS A 193 -9.11 -12.14 -9.28
C HIS A 193 -10.42 -12.18 -10.07
N THR A 194 -10.66 -13.22 -10.87
CA THR A 194 -11.90 -13.38 -11.64
C THR A 194 -13.12 -13.53 -10.73
N THR A 195 -12.99 -14.21 -9.59
CA THR A 195 -14.07 -14.32 -8.60
C THR A 195 -14.35 -12.97 -7.93
N LEU A 196 -13.31 -12.19 -7.60
CA LEU A 196 -13.47 -10.83 -7.09
C LEU A 196 -14.13 -9.89 -8.11
N GLU A 197 -13.82 -10.03 -9.40
CA GLU A 197 -14.47 -9.28 -10.50
C GLU A 197 -15.95 -9.65 -10.62
N ALA A 198 -16.31 -10.92 -10.51
CA ALA A 198 -17.70 -11.36 -10.49
C ALA A 198 -18.48 -10.80 -9.29
N LEU A 199 -17.85 -10.73 -8.11
CA LEU A 199 -18.43 -10.06 -6.94
C LEU A 199 -18.61 -8.56 -7.20
N CYS A 200 -17.64 -7.90 -7.83
CA CYS A 200 -17.78 -6.49 -8.16
C CYS A 200 -19.01 -6.23 -9.04
N LEU A 201 -19.20 -7.05 -10.08
CA LEU A 201 -20.39 -6.97 -10.95
C LEU A 201 -21.69 -7.20 -10.18
N LYS A 202 -21.73 -8.22 -9.30
CA LYS A 202 -22.92 -8.55 -8.50
C LYS A 202 -23.35 -7.42 -7.57
N TYR A 203 -22.38 -6.70 -6.99
CA TYR A 203 -22.64 -5.68 -5.96
C TYR A 203 -22.52 -4.24 -6.48
N GLY A 204 -22.37 -4.04 -7.79
CA GLY A 204 -22.25 -2.71 -8.38
C GLY A 204 -20.97 -1.97 -7.96
N LEU A 205 -19.89 -2.71 -7.71
CA LEU A 205 -18.58 -2.17 -7.36
C LEU A 205 -17.71 -2.03 -8.61
N SER A 206 -16.85 -1.03 -8.60
CA SER A 206 -15.81 -0.84 -9.61
C SER A 206 -14.45 -1.20 -9.03
N LYS A 207 -13.72 -2.08 -9.72
CA LYS A 207 -12.30 -2.35 -9.45
C LYS A 207 -11.50 -1.06 -9.66
N LEU A 208 -10.62 -0.75 -8.72
CA LEU A 208 -9.77 0.44 -8.79
C LEU A 208 -8.49 0.17 -9.58
N TRP A 209 -7.98 1.18 -10.29
CA TRP A 209 -6.70 1.10 -11.03
C TRP A 209 -5.49 0.84 -10.13
N ILE A 210 -5.60 1.20 -8.85
CA ILE A 210 -4.60 0.93 -7.81
C ILE A 210 -4.52 -0.55 -7.45
N SER A 211 -5.43 -1.39 -7.95
CA SER A 211 -5.31 -2.83 -7.80
C SER A 211 -4.11 -3.36 -8.58
N ASP A 212 -3.50 -4.41 -8.04
CA ASP A 212 -2.38 -5.14 -8.62
C ASP A 212 -2.47 -6.62 -8.23
N ASN A 213 -1.46 -7.41 -8.60
CA ASN A 213 -1.40 -8.82 -8.24
C ASN A 213 -1.41 -9.08 -6.72
N LYS A 214 -1.04 -8.10 -5.89
CA LYS A 214 -1.03 -8.24 -4.42
C LYS A 214 -2.29 -7.72 -3.77
N TRP A 215 -2.87 -6.64 -4.28
CA TRP A 215 -4.01 -5.94 -3.71
C TRP A 215 -5.14 -5.83 -4.71
N TYR A 216 -6.32 -6.28 -4.31
CA TYR A 216 -7.56 -6.01 -5.02
C TYR A 216 -8.38 -5.01 -4.24
N MET A 217 -8.68 -3.85 -4.83
CA MET A 217 -9.47 -2.80 -4.20
C MET A 217 -10.67 -2.45 -5.07
N ALA A 218 -11.84 -2.38 -4.44
CA ALA A 218 -13.09 -2.11 -5.13
C ALA A 218 -13.93 -1.08 -4.36
N LYS A 219 -14.54 -0.16 -5.12
CA LYS A 219 -15.35 0.94 -4.60
C LYS A 219 -16.75 0.90 -5.18
N GLY A 220 -17.75 1.10 -4.33
CA GLY A 220 -19.14 1.35 -4.69
C GLY A 220 -19.65 2.65 -4.10
N GLU A 221 -20.96 2.89 -4.21
CA GLU A 221 -21.59 4.08 -3.65
C GLU A 221 -21.52 4.09 -2.11
N ASN A 222 -21.88 2.96 -1.48
CA ASN A 222 -22.04 2.85 -0.03
C ASN A 222 -21.37 1.59 0.55
N ILE A 223 -20.54 0.91 -0.22
CA ILE A 223 -19.82 -0.30 0.18
C ILE A 223 -18.54 -0.41 -0.63
N ASN A 224 -17.44 -0.69 0.07
CA ASN A 224 -16.10 -0.82 -0.49
C ASN A 224 -15.42 -2.05 0.12
N PHE A 225 -14.41 -2.56 -0.57
CA PHE A 225 -13.51 -3.53 0.04
C PHE A 225 -12.09 -3.42 -0.48
N TRP A 226 -11.15 -3.93 0.31
CA TRP A 226 -9.82 -4.27 -0.15
C TRP A 226 -9.45 -5.67 0.32
N VAL A 227 -8.65 -6.35 -0.48
CA VAL A 227 -8.15 -7.71 -0.24
C VAL A 227 -6.68 -7.75 -0.59
N CYS A 228 -5.86 -8.31 0.30
CA CYS A 228 -4.54 -8.79 -0.04
C CYS A 228 -4.66 -10.20 -0.63
N CYS A 229 -4.34 -10.32 -1.92
CA CYS A 229 -4.38 -11.52 -2.74
C CYS A 229 -3.03 -12.25 -2.71
N ASP A 230 -2.56 -12.60 -1.52
CA ASP A 230 -1.33 -13.40 -1.37
C ASP A 230 -1.65 -14.90 -1.29
N ILE A 231 -0.64 -15.73 -1.04
CA ILE A 231 -0.81 -17.16 -0.72
C ILE A 231 -1.82 -17.37 0.42
N ALA A 232 -1.93 -16.42 1.34
CA ALA A 232 -3.04 -16.27 2.27
C ALA A 232 -3.89 -15.04 1.87
N MET A 233 -5.16 -15.03 2.26
CA MET A 233 -6.04 -13.89 1.97
C MET A 233 -6.49 -13.21 3.25
N TYR A 234 -6.40 -11.88 3.27
CA TYR A 234 -7.01 -11.05 4.31
C TYR A 234 -7.51 -9.75 3.69
N GLY A 235 -8.48 -9.13 4.34
CA GLY A 235 -9.12 -7.95 3.79
C GLY A 235 -10.09 -7.30 4.75
N ARG A 236 -10.71 -6.24 4.26
CA ARG A 236 -11.79 -5.52 4.93
C ARG A 236 -12.90 -5.24 3.94
N ILE A 237 -14.13 -5.48 4.35
CA ILE A 237 -15.31 -4.87 3.74
C ILE A 237 -15.77 -3.75 4.66
N THR A 238 -16.16 -2.62 4.08
CA THR A 238 -16.72 -1.49 4.81
C THR A 238 -17.92 -0.92 4.05
N GLY A 239 -18.94 -0.46 4.76
CA GLY A 239 -20.14 0.09 4.13
C GLY A 239 -21.00 0.90 5.09
N GLU A 240 -22.01 1.57 4.55
CA GLU A 240 -23.00 2.32 5.36
C GLU A 240 -24.15 1.45 5.86
N ASP A 241 -24.40 0.33 5.17
CA ASP A 241 -25.48 -0.60 5.44
C ASP A 241 -24.91 -1.94 5.90
N LYS A 242 -25.07 -2.21 7.20
CA LYS A 242 -24.60 -3.43 7.86
C LYS A 242 -25.21 -4.71 7.29
N GLU A 243 -26.44 -4.68 6.78
CA GLU A 243 -27.07 -5.86 6.18
C GLU A 243 -26.41 -6.18 4.83
N LYS A 244 -26.28 -5.19 3.95
CA LYS A 244 -25.57 -5.35 2.67
C LYS A 244 -24.13 -5.80 2.87
N LEU A 245 -23.44 -5.23 3.85
CA LEU A 245 -22.09 -5.63 4.23
C LEU A 245 -22.03 -7.11 4.64
N ASN A 246 -22.97 -7.57 5.47
CA ASN A 246 -23.00 -8.97 5.91
C ASN A 246 -23.34 -9.93 4.75
N VAL A 247 -24.18 -9.52 3.80
CA VAL A 247 -24.49 -10.30 2.60
C VAL A 247 -23.24 -10.46 1.72
N LEU A 248 -22.50 -9.37 1.47
CA LEU A 248 -21.23 -9.43 0.75
C LEU A 248 -20.21 -10.31 1.50
N TYR A 249 -20.08 -10.15 2.82
CA TYR A 249 -19.21 -10.99 3.63
C TYR A 249 -19.57 -12.48 3.53
N LYS A 250 -20.86 -12.83 3.48
CA LYS A 250 -21.30 -14.23 3.35
C LYS A 250 -20.90 -14.85 2.02
N ASP A 251 -20.91 -14.08 0.95
CA ASP A 251 -20.34 -14.54 -0.32
C ASP A 251 -18.82 -14.72 -0.22
N PHE A 252 -18.10 -13.78 0.43
CA PHE A 252 -16.67 -13.93 0.68
C PHE A 252 -16.34 -15.21 1.48
N GLU A 253 -17.10 -15.47 2.55
CA GLU A 253 -16.96 -16.67 3.38
C GLU A 253 -17.22 -17.95 2.57
N THR A 254 -18.21 -17.92 1.69
CA THR A 254 -18.57 -19.07 0.85
C THR A 254 -17.52 -19.34 -0.23
N LEU A 255 -17.07 -18.29 -0.93
CA LEU A 255 -16.20 -18.38 -2.10
C LEU A 255 -14.72 -18.55 -1.73
N PHE A 256 -14.28 -17.92 -0.64
CA PHE A 256 -12.86 -17.89 -0.25
C PHE A 256 -12.58 -18.59 1.09
N GLY A 257 -13.61 -19.00 1.85
CA GLY A 257 -13.44 -19.62 3.16
C GLY A 257 -12.92 -18.67 4.24
N VAL A 258 -13.07 -17.36 4.04
CA VAL A 258 -12.63 -16.36 5.01
C VAL A 258 -13.47 -16.40 6.28
N LYS A 259 -12.83 -16.08 7.39
CA LYS A 259 -13.46 -15.94 8.71
C LYS A 259 -13.30 -14.52 9.19
N LYS A 260 -14.29 -14.02 9.93
CA LYS A 260 -14.19 -12.73 10.63
C LYS A 260 -12.97 -12.74 11.55
N LYS A 261 -12.15 -11.70 11.47
CA LYS A 261 -11.15 -11.40 12.48
C LYS A 261 -11.83 -10.55 13.54
N ASN A 262 -11.93 -11.06 14.77
CA ASN A 262 -12.27 -10.22 15.89
C ASN A 262 -11.09 -9.27 16.12
N ILE A 263 -11.29 -7.99 15.86
CA ILE A 263 -10.34 -6.96 16.29
C ILE A 263 -10.30 -7.05 17.81
N ARG A 264 -9.16 -7.50 18.38
CA ARG A 264 -8.89 -7.17 19.78
C ARG A 264 -8.74 -5.66 19.80
N GLN A 265 -9.75 -4.98 20.35
CA GLN A 265 -9.69 -3.56 20.68
C GLN A 265 -8.53 -3.32 21.64
#